data_AF-A0A2A2ZMK7-F1
#
_entry.id   AF-A0A2A2ZMK7-F1
#
_cell.length_a   1.000
_cell.length_b   1.000
_cell.length_c   1.000
_cell.angle_alpha   90.00
_cell.angle_beta   90.00
_cell.angle_gamma   90.00
#
_symmetry.space_group_name_H-M   'P 1'
#
loop_
_entity.id
_entity.type
_entity.pdbx_description
1 polymer ?
#
loop_
_entity_poly.entity_id
_entity_poly.type
_entity_poly.pdbx_seq_one_letter_code
_entity_poly.pdbx_strand_id
1 'polypeptide(L)' 'MPNPDGSTWLHHWPDLLDGLTAEQRRAVIAAVAGNVLEGWRPSRVEIQALVDVVCDRTTMEKYINTVRTGLTTR' A
#
# COMPACT_ATOMS: atom_id res chain seq x y z
N MET A 1 -15.48 7.76 22.64
CA MET A 1 -15.50 6.62 21.70
C MET A 1 -14.14 6.58 21.04
N PRO A 2 -13.40 5.45 21.02
CA PRO A 2 -12.22 5.39 20.18
C PRO A 2 -12.70 5.50 18.74
N ASN A 3 -12.16 6.45 18.00
CA ASN A 3 -12.45 6.59 16.58
C ASN A 3 -12.25 5.22 15.90
N PRO A 4 -13.11 4.83 14.94
CA PRO A 4 -12.78 3.78 14.00
C PRO A 4 -11.78 4.35 12.99
N ASP A 5 -10.69 4.96 13.46
CA ASP A 5 -9.65 5.42 12.57
C ASP A 5 -9.24 4.18 11.79
N GLY A 6 -9.26 4.24 10.45
CA GLY A 6 -8.73 3.19 9.58
C GLY A 6 -7.20 3.04 9.74
N SER A 7 -6.67 3.22 10.95
CA SER A 7 -5.29 3.18 11.40
C SER A 7 -5.07 2.11 12.49
N THR A 8 -6.12 1.52 13.08
CA THR A 8 -5.96 0.49 14.13
C THR A 8 -5.18 -0.74 13.64
N TRP A 9 -5.34 -1.11 12.37
CA TRP A 9 -4.61 -2.21 11.74
C TRP A 9 -3.09 -1.95 11.63
N LEU A 10 -2.66 -0.68 11.60
CA LEU A 10 -1.23 -0.31 11.58
C LEU A 10 -0.51 -0.78 12.84
N HIS A 11 -1.20 -0.80 13.98
CA HIS A 11 -0.65 -1.27 15.24
C HIS A 11 -0.66 -2.79 15.35
N HIS A 12 -1.53 -3.47 14.59
CA HIS A 12 -1.62 -4.93 14.60
C HIS A 12 -0.53 -5.60 13.77
N TRP A 13 -0.16 -5.02 12.63
CA TRP A 13 0.81 -5.62 11.69
C TRP A 13 1.85 -4.61 11.18
N PRO A 14 2.69 -4.03 12.08
CA PRO A 14 3.75 -3.12 11.66
C PRO A 14 4.81 -3.82 10.81
N ASP A 15 4.98 -5.15 10.94
CA ASP A 15 5.91 -5.96 10.16
C ASP A 15 5.60 -5.95 8.67
N LEU A 16 4.32 -5.87 8.29
CA LEU A 16 3.90 -5.84 6.88
C LEU A 16 4.23 -4.51 6.18
N LEU A 17 4.57 -3.48 6.96
CA LEU A 17 4.95 -2.17 6.46
C LEU A 17 6.46 -1.94 6.51
N ASP A 18 7.19 -2.87 7.13
CA ASP A 18 8.64 -2.83 7.19
C ASP A 18 9.22 -3.03 5.79
N GLY A 19 10.20 -2.22 5.41
CA GLY A 19 10.79 -2.23 4.07
C GLY A 19 9.98 -1.51 2.99
N LEU A 20 8.76 -1.03 3.26
CA LEU A 20 8.02 -0.18 2.31
C LEU A 20 8.62 1.21 2.20
N THR A 21 8.69 1.72 0.98
CA THR A 21 8.96 3.14 0.74
C THR A 21 7.81 4.01 1.29
N ALA A 22 8.09 5.29 1.54
CA ALA A 22 7.08 6.23 2.03
C ALA A 22 5.84 6.33 1.11
N GLU A 23 6.05 6.16 -0.20
CA GLU A 23 4.99 6.19 -1.21
C GLU A 23 4.13 4.91 -1.16
N GLN A 24 4.76 3.73 -1.14
CA GLN A 24 4.05 2.45 -0.97
C GLN A 24 3.27 2.43 0.34
N ARG A 25 3.89 2.90 1.43
CA ARG A 25 3.23 2.99 2.74
C ARG A 25 1.98 3.88 2.69
N ARG A 26 2.06 5.04 2.02
CA ARG A 26 0.89 5.93 1.84
C ARG A 26 -0.19 5.26 0.99
N ALA A 27 0.18 4.57 -0.09
CA ALA A 27 -0.77 3.90 -0.97
C ALA A 27 -1.51 2.75 -0.26
N VAL A 28 -0.79 1.92 0.51
CA VAL A 28 -1.41 0.87 1.35
C VAL A 28 -2.34 1.52 2.38
N ILE A 29 -1.89 2.57 3.08
CA ILE A 29 -2.72 3.25 4.09
C ILE A 29 -4.01 3.81 3.50
N ALA A 30 -3.92 4.50 2.35
CA ALA A 30 -5.09 5.06 1.69
C ALA A 30 -6.06 3.96 1.23
N ALA A 31 -5.54 2.87 0.67
CA ALA A 31 -6.35 1.74 0.23
C ALA A 31 -7.07 1.07 1.41
N VAL A 32 -6.39 0.81 2.53
CA VAL A 32 -7.02 0.20 3.71
C VAL A 32 -8.04 1.15 4.33
N ALA A 33 -7.71 2.43 4.49
CA ALA A 33 -8.61 3.42 5.06
C ALA A 33 -9.91 3.55 4.23
N GLY A 34 -9.80 3.55 2.89
CA GLY A 34 -10.97 3.58 2.00
C GLY A 34 -11.89 2.39 2.20
N ASN A 35 -11.34 1.17 2.16
CA ASN A 35 -12.13 -0.06 2.34
C ASN A 35 -12.72 -0.16 3.76
N VAL A 36 -12.00 0.26 4.81
CA VAL A 36 -12.52 0.26 6.19
C VAL A 36 -13.69 1.21 6.35
N LEU A 37 -13.67 2.38 5.70
CA LEU A 37 -14.81 3.31 5.68
C LEU A 37 -16.05 2.68 5.02
N GLU A 38 -15.86 1.76 4.08
CA GLU A 38 -16.93 0.97 3.44
C GLU A 38 -17.38 -0.23 4.29
N GLY A 39 -16.83 -0.40 5.49
CA GLY A 39 -17.22 -1.45 6.44
C GLY A 39 -16.35 -2.71 6.37
N TRP A 40 -15.27 -2.70 5.60
CA TRP A 40 -14.32 -3.81 5.58
C TRP A 40 -13.59 -3.95 6.92
N ARG A 41 -13.44 -5.19 7.37
CA ARG A 41 -12.65 -5.56 8.54
C ARG A 41 -11.43 -6.35 8.07
N PRO A 42 -10.29 -5.69 7.84
CA PRO A 42 -9.12 -6.34 7.28
C PRO A 42 -8.60 -7.45 8.20
N SER A 43 -8.25 -8.59 7.62
CA SER A 43 -7.41 -9.62 8.23
C SER A 43 -5.94 -9.47 7.80
N ARG A 44 -5.02 -10.08 8.55
CA ARG A 44 -3.57 -10.02 8.25
C ARG A 44 -3.26 -10.48 6.83
N VAL A 45 -3.93 -11.56 6.39
CA VAL A 45 -3.72 -12.16 5.06
C VAL A 45 -4.14 -11.19 3.96
N GLU A 46 -5.27 -10.51 4.13
CA GLU A 46 -5.73 -9.54 3.13
C GLU A 46 -4.86 -8.28 3.11
N ILE A 47 -4.37 -7.80 4.27
CA ILE A 47 -3.40 -6.71 4.31
C ILE A 47 -2.10 -7.11 3.61
N GLN A 48 -1.61 -8.32 3.83
CA GLN A 48 -0.41 -8.81 3.15
C GLN A 48 -0.60 -8.88 1.64
N ALA A 49 -1.76 -9.39 1.16
CA ALA A 49 -2.08 -9.40 -0.26
C ALA A 49 -2.17 -7.99 -0.86
N LEU A 50 -2.73 -7.03 -0.11
CA LEU A 50 -2.81 -5.63 -0.53
C LEU A 50 -1.42 -4.98 -0.61
N VAL A 51 -0.54 -5.27 0.36
CA VAL A 51 0.86 -4.82 0.36
C VAL A 51 1.59 -5.37 -0.87
N ASP A 52 1.45 -6.66 -1.18
CA ASP A 52 2.05 -7.29 -2.36
C ASP A 52 1.59 -6.60 -3.65
N VAL A 53 0.28 -6.36 -3.80
CA VAL A 53 -0.29 -5.67 -4.97
C VAL A 53 0.21 -4.23 -5.11
N VAL A 54 0.30 -3.48 -4.01
CA VAL A 54 0.80 -2.10 -4.04
C VAL A 54 2.30 -2.09 -4.36
N CYS A 55 3.07 -3.00 -3.79
CA CYS A 55 4.49 -3.16 -4.09
C CYS A 55 4.74 -3.49 -5.56
N ASP A 56 3.97 -4.42 -6.12
CA ASP A 56 4.06 -4.81 -7.53
C ASP A 56 3.64 -3.65 -8.45
N ARG A 57 2.56 -2.93 -8.13
CA ARG A 57 2.12 -1.75 -8.88
C ARG A 57 3.13 -0.61 -8.86
N THR A 58 3.73 -0.29 -7.71
CA THR A 58 4.78 0.74 -7.64
C THR A 58 6.04 0.29 -8.39
N THR A 59 6.36 -1.01 -8.37
CA THR A 59 7.47 -1.57 -9.15
C THR A 59 7.17 -1.49 -10.66
N MET A 60 5.94 -1.76 -11.06
CA MET A 60 5.47 -1.63 -12.44
C MET A 60 5.48 -0.16 -12.89
N GLU A 61 5.06 0.79 -12.06
CA GLU A 61 5.14 2.21 -12.37
C GLU A 61 6.60 2.67 -12.53
N LYS A 62 7.49 2.20 -11.65
CA LYS A 62 8.93 2.44 -11.77
C LYS A 62 9.51 1.82 -13.05
N TYR A 63 9.06 0.62 -13.42
CA TYR A 63 9.46 -0.03 -14.68
C TYR A 63 8.97 0.76 -15.89
N ILE A 64 7.70 1.14 -15.95
CA ILE A 64 7.12 1.97 -17.03
C ILE A 64 7.85 3.32 -17.11
N ASN A 65 8.15 3.93 -15.96
CA ASN A 65 8.88 5.19 -15.92
C ASN A 65 10.33 5.02 -16.41
N THR A 66 11.00 3.93 -16.02
CA THR A 66 12.35 3.59 -16.50
C THR A 66 12.36 3.34 -18.02
N VAL A 67 11.38 2.60 -18.54
CA VAL A 67 11.24 2.37 -19.98
C VAL A 67 10.94 3.67 -20.72
N ARG A 68 10.02 4.50 -20.19
CA ARG A 68 9.64 5.80 -20.80
C ARG A 68 10.79 6.81 -20.81
N THR A 69 11.52 6.93 -19.69
CA THR A 69 12.66 7.85 -19.58
C THR A 69 13.90 7.32 -20.30
N GLY A 70 14.13 5.99 -20.29
CA GLY A 70 15.19 5.34 -21.05
C GLY A 70 15.00 5.37 -22.57
N LEU A 71 13.77 5.49 -23.06
CA LEU A 71 13.46 5.67 -24.49
C LEU A 71 13.60 7.13 -24.97
N THR A 72 13.87 8.09 -24.08
CA THR A 72 14.06 9.52 -24.44
C THR A 72 15.55 9.91 -24.41
N THR A 73 16.45 8.98 -24.68
CA THR A 73 17.87 9.28 -24.96
C THR A 73 18.34 8.39 -26.12
N ARG A 74 17.96 8.78 -27.34
CA ARG A 74 18.70 8.48 -28.56
C ARG A 74 18.30 9.41 -29.68
#